data_AF-A0A4Y2E0D5-F1
#
_entry.id   AF-A0A4Y2E0D5-F1
#
_cell.length_a   1.000
_cell.length_b   1.000
_cell.length_c   1.000
_cell.angle_alpha   90.00
_cell.angle_beta   90.00
_cell.angle_gamma   90.00
#
_symmetry.space_group_name_H-M   'P 1'
#
loop_
_entity.id
_entity.type
_entity.pdbx_description
1 polymer ?
#
loop_
_entity_poly.entity_id
_entity_poly.type
_entity_poly.pdbx_seq_one_letter_code
_entity_poly.pdbx_strand_id
1 'polypeptide(L)'
;MSCDPHKWRLFIDSSKTSLKVVLLANGNDLPSVPVAYSVDMKETNENISRILDKICYHEYNWKLCADLKVVALLTGLQTGYTKYCCFLCEWDSRARDKHYIVCKWPRRETFTPSQKNVVHDPLVPKSGLENIYLPSLYIKFGLIKQFVKAMAKTGDGFNFLKTKFPRLSEAKIKKRIFVGLQIIQLFKDSMFMKHLNSKEKRAWLAFENVCVKFLGNKKKK
;
A
#
# COMPACT_ATOMS: atom_id res chain seq x y z
N MET A 1 -3.28 -2.18 -34.76
CA MET A 1 -2.67 -3.13 -33.81
C MET A 1 -3.69 -3.41 -32.71
N SER A 2 -4.23 -4.63 -32.65
CA SER A 2 -5.14 -5.05 -31.58
C SER A 2 -4.34 -5.20 -30.28
N CYS A 3 -4.41 -4.18 -29.42
CA CYS A 3 -3.84 -4.24 -28.09
C CYS A 3 -4.74 -5.16 -27.25
N ASP A 4 -4.29 -6.37 -26.96
CA ASP A 4 -4.98 -7.27 -26.02
C ASP A 4 -5.00 -6.62 -24.63
N PRO A 5 -6.18 -6.17 -24.13
CA PRO A 5 -6.27 -5.45 -22.86
C PRO A 5 -5.85 -6.32 -21.69
N HIS A 6 -5.99 -7.65 -21.81
CA HIS A 6 -5.66 -8.61 -20.75
C HIS A 6 -4.15 -8.83 -20.58
N LYS A 7 -3.32 -8.32 -21.50
CA LYS A 7 -1.86 -8.27 -21.32
C LYS A 7 -1.41 -7.16 -20.39
N TRP A 8 -2.29 -6.21 -20.06
CA TRP A 8 -1.93 -5.04 -19.27
C TRP A 8 -2.68 -4.98 -17.94
N ARG A 9 -2.10 -4.26 -17.00
CA ARG A 9 -2.77 -3.80 -15.78
C ARG A 9 -2.53 -2.30 -15.61
N LEU A 10 -3.55 -1.60 -15.15
CA LEU A 10 -3.49 -0.17 -14.91
C LEU A 10 -2.87 0.09 -13.53
N PHE A 11 -1.77 0.83 -13.51
CA PHE A 11 -1.12 1.28 -12.30
C PHE A 11 -1.40 2.76 -12.08
N ILE A 12 -1.98 3.09 -10.93
CA ILE A 12 -2.24 4.47 -10.52
C ILE A 12 -1.36 4.77 -9.32
N ASP A 13 -0.39 5.65 -9.52
CA ASP A 13 0.46 6.21 -8.46
C ASP A 13 0.09 7.66 -8.26
N SER A 14 -0.18 8.02 -7.02
CA SER A 14 -0.63 9.35 -6.68
C SER A 14 0.20 9.94 -5.56
N SER A 15 0.37 11.26 -5.63
CA SER A 15 0.98 12.05 -4.59
C SER A 15 0.06 13.20 -4.20
N LYS A 16 0.52 14.06 -3.31
CA LYS A 16 -0.25 15.24 -2.91
C LYS A 16 -0.42 16.26 -4.03
N THR A 17 0.44 16.23 -5.04
CA THR A 17 0.48 17.24 -6.10
C THR A 17 0.40 16.63 -7.48
N SER A 18 0.76 15.36 -7.64
CA SER A 18 0.82 14.69 -8.93
C SER A 18 0.01 13.41 -8.95
N LEU A 19 -0.44 13.06 -10.16
CA LEU A 19 -1.12 11.81 -10.43
C LEU A 19 -0.51 11.20 -11.70
N LYS A 20 -0.14 9.93 -11.61
CA LYS A 20 0.50 9.18 -12.69
C LYS A 20 -0.27 7.89 -12.94
N VAL A 21 -0.63 7.68 -14.19
CA VAL A 21 -1.33 6.48 -14.65
C VAL A 21 -0.51 5.81 -15.73
N VAL A 22 -0.22 4.53 -15.52
CA VAL A 22 0.72 3.76 -16.32
C VAL A 22 0.15 2.38 -16.57
N LEU A 23 0.24 1.88 -17.81
CA LEU A 23 -0.02 0.47 -18.11
C LEU A 23 1.26 -0.33 -17.88
N LEU A 24 1.13 -1.39 -17.09
CA LEU A 24 2.19 -2.37 -16.84
C LEU A 24 1.84 -3.68 -17.52
N ALA A 25 2.79 -4.26 -18.25
CA ALA A 25 2.59 -5.57 -18.84
C ALA A 25 2.55 -6.66 -17.77
N ASN A 26 1.64 -7.62 -17.97
CA ASN A 26 1.43 -8.74 -17.08
C ASN A 26 2.59 -9.73 -17.21
N GLY A 27 3.54 -9.64 -16.28
CA GLY A 27 4.80 -10.40 -16.33
C GLY A 27 6.03 -9.51 -16.25
N ASN A 28 5.85 -8.19 -16.45
CA ASN A 28 6.93 -7.20 -16.54
C ASN A 28 7.94 -7.53 -17.66
N ASP A 29 7.47 -8.19 -18.71
CA ASP A 29 8.19 -8.57 -19.93
C ASP A 29 8.30 -7.43 -20.95
N LEU A 30 7.38 -6.46 -20.89
CA LEU A 30 7.38 -5.27 -21.73
C LEU A 30 7.59 -3.99 -20.90
N PRO A 31 8.12 -2.92 -21.53
CA PRO A 31 8.24 -1.61 -20.87
C PRO A 31 6.87 -1.06 -20.46
N SER A 32 6.87 -0.27 -19.39
CA SER A 32 5.68 0.41 -18.92
C SER A 32 5.26 1.54 -19.86
N VAL A 33 3.96 1.67 -20.12
CA VAL A 33 3.41 2.69 -21.03
C VAL A 33 2.69 3.78 -20.21
N PRO A 34 3.18 5.03 -20.16
CA PRO A 34 2.45 6.10 -19.50
C PRO A 34 1.18 6.44 -20.29
N VAL A 35 0.03 6.54 -19.61
CA VAL A 35 -1.27 6.82 -20.24
C VAL A 35 -1.81 8.19 -19.82
N ALA A 36 -1.58 8.57 -18.56
CA ALA A 36 -1.91 9.91 -18.09
C ALA A 36 -0.89 10.38 -17.04
N TYR A 37 -0.60 11.68 -17.05
CA TYR A 37 0.27 12.31 -16.07
C TYR A 37 -0.19 13.73 -15.82
N SER A 38 -0.22 14.14 -14.55
CA SER A 38 -0.46 15.53 -14.16
C SER A 38 0.40 15.90 -12.96
N VAL A 39 0.97 17.10 -12.98
CA VAL A 39 1.87 17.64 -11.94
C VAL A 39 1.19 18.55 -10.92
N ASP A 40 -0.05 18.97 -11.21
CA ASP A 40 -0.83 19.90 -10.39
C ASP A 40 -2.22 19.34 -10.03
N MET A 41 -2.38 18.02 -10.13
CA MET A 41 -3.63 17.34 -9.82
C MET A 41 -3.50 16.58 -8.51
N LYS A 42 -4.30 17.01 -7.54
CA LYS A 42 -4.43 16.31 -6.26
C LYS A 42 -5.21 15.02 -6.43
N GLU A 43 -4.86 14.03 -5.64
CA GLU A 43 -5.58 12.77 -5.51
C GLU A 43 -6.94 13.00 -4.83
N THR A 44 -7.99 13.26 -5.63
CA THR A 44 -9.39 13.34 -5.21
C THR A 44 -10.24 12.37 -6.02
N ASN A 45 -11.43 12.01 -5.52
CA ASN A 45 -12.33 11.10 -6.21
C ASN A 45 -12.72 11.67 -7.59
N GLU A 46 -13.02 12.96 -7.68
CA GLU A 46 -13.42 13.65 -8.92
C GLU A 46 -12.30 13.63 -9.96
N ASN A 47 -11.05 13.88 -9.54
CA ASN A 47 -9.91 13.88 -10.44
C ASN A 47 -9.59 12.47 -10.95
N ILE A 48 -9.69 11.46 -10.09
CA ILE A 48 -9.53 10.07 -10.51
C ILE A 48 -10.64 9.66 -11.49
N SER A 49 -11.90 10.01 -11.21
CA SER A 49 -13.02 9.77 -12.12
C SER A 49 -12.75 10.36 -13.50
N ARG A 50 -12.37 11.65 -13.56
CA ARG A 50 -12.03 12.33 -14.82
C ARG A 50 -10.95 11.62 -15.61
N ILE A 51 -9.93 11.07 -14.93
CA ILE A 51 -8.87 10.34 -15.62
C ILE A 51 -9.35 8.98 -16.12
N LEU A 52 -10.13 8.24 -15.33
CA LEU A 52 -10.71 6.96 -15.75
C LEU A 52 -11.60 7.12 -16.99
N ASP A 53 -12.38 8.21 -17.05
CA ASP A 53 -13.19 8.56 -18.22
C ASP A 53 -12.32 8.85 -19.44
N LYS A 54 -11.24 9.63 -19.27
CA LYS A 54 -10.34 10.01 -20.37
C LYS A 54 -9.54 8.86 -20.95
N ILE A 55 -9.26 7.82 -20.18
CA ILE A 55 -8.57 6.62 -20.64
C ILE A 55 -9.54 5.50 -21.04
N CYS A 56 -10.84 5.79 -21.09
CA CYS A 56 -11.91 4.82 -21.39
C CYS A 56 -11.80 3.54 -20.55
N TYR A 57 -11.55 3.66 -19.24
CA TYR A 57 -11.29 2.51 -18.36
C TYR A 57 -12.37 1.42 -18.48
N HIS A 58 -13.64 1.83 -18.57
CA HIS A 58 -14.78 0.92 -18.64
C HIS A 58 -14.83 0.06 -19.92
N GLU A 59 -14.18 0.48 -21.00
CA GLU A 59 -14.10 -0.30 -22.25
C GLU A 59 -13.08 -1.44 -22.14
N TYR A 60 -11.97 -1.19 -21.45
CA TYR A 60 -10.86 -2.15 -21.35
C TYR A 60 -10.91 -3.03 -20.10
N ASN A 61 -11.55 -2.55 -19.03
CA ASN A 61 -11.67 -3.23 -17.74
C ASN A 61 -10.34 -3.79 -17.23
N TRP A 62 -9.27 -2.99 -17.33
CA TRP A 62 -7.95 -3.40 -16.90
C TRP A 62 -7.95 -3.76 -15.41
N LYS A 63 -7.13 -4.76 -15.05
CA LYS A 63 -6.83 -5.02 -13.65
C LYS A 63 -6.14 -3.80 -13.04
N LEU A 64 -6.48 -3.46 -11.81
CA LEU A 64 -6.00 -2.25 -11.15
C LEU A 64 -4.85 -2.57 -10.20
N CYS A 65 -3.86 -1.68 -10.16
CA CYS A 65 -2.72 -1.77 -9.27
C CYS A 65 -2.51 -0.40 -8.64
N ALA A 66 -2.69 -0.30 -7.33
CA ALA A 66 -2.74 1.01 -6.66
C ALA A 66 -2.40 0.87 -5.19
N ASP A 67 -1.94 1.96 -4.57
CA ASP A 67 -1.80 2.01 -3.12
C ASP A 67 -3.17 2.05 -2.41
N LEU A 68 -3.17 1.83 -1.10
CA LEU A 68 -4.41 1.75 -0.31
C LEU A 68 -5.24 3.04 -0.33
N LYS A 69 -4.60 4.20 -0.52
CA LYS A 69 -5.29 5.49 -0.53
C LYS A 69 -6.03 5.69 -1.85
N VAL A 70 -5.39 5.37 -2.96
CA VAL A 70 -6.04 5.39 -4.29
C VAL A 70 -7.16 4.36 -4.33
N VAL A 71 -6.96 3.16 -3.77
CA VAL A 71 -8.02 2.15 -3.66
C VAL A 71 -9.21 2.65 -2.84
N ALA A 72 -8.96 3.39 -1.74
CA ALA A 72 -10.03 4.01 -0.97
C ALA A 72 -10.83 5.01 -1.83
N LEU A 73 -10.18 5.85 -2.64
CA LEU A 73 -10.88 6.78 -3.52
C LEU A 73 -11.66 6.08 -4.64
N LEU A 74 -11.08 5.04 -5.25
CA LEU A 74 -11.76 4.20 -6.26
C LEU A 74 -13.01 3.51 -5.69
N THR A 75 -12.98 3.16 -4.41
CA THR A 75 -14.12 2.53 -3.69
C THR A 75 -15.07 3.55 -3.06
N GLY A 76 -14.82 4.84 -3.23
CA GLY A 76 -15.62 5.91 -2.62
C GLY A 76 -15.49 6.01 -1.09
N LEU A 77 -14.49 5.36 -0.50
CA LEU A 77 -14.21 5.43 0.93
C LEU A 77 -13.62 6.78 1.33
N GLN A 78 -14.04 7.24 2.49
CA GLN A 78 -13.50 8.42 3.14
C GLN A 78 -12.03 8.19 3.49
N THR A 79 -11.17 9.05 2.96
CA THR A 79 -9.74 9.01 3.28
C THR A 79 -9.46 9.54 4.69
N GLY A 80 -8.34 9.13 5.28
CA GLY A 80 -7.92 9.51 6.63
C GLY A 80 -8.13 8.41 7.68
N TYR A 81 -8.13 8.80 8.95
CA TYR A 81 -8.27 7.85 10.07
C TYR A 81 -9.77 7.65 10.40
N THR A 82 -10.41 6.80 9.63
CA THR A 82 -11.86 6.54 9.69
C THR A 82 -12.18 5.21 10.38
N LYS A 83 -13.43 5.05 10.82
CA LYS A 83 -13.88 3.87 11.59
C LYS A 83 -13.79 2.59 10.74
N TYR A 84 -14.40 2.61 9.56
CA TYR A 84 -14.46 1.49 8.63
C TYR A 84 -13.57 1.76 7.40
N CYS A 85 -12.26 1.80 7.62
CA CYS A 85 -11.28 2.19 6.60
C CYS A 85 -10.90 1.07 5.62
N CYS A 86 -11.29 -0.18 5.87
CA CYS A 86 -10.96 -1.30 5.01
C CYS A 86 -12.00 -1.47 3.89
N PHE A 87 -11.52 -1.63 2.65
CA PHE A 87 -12.36 -1.89 1.48
C PHE A 87 -12.81 -3.35 1.37
N LEU A 88 -12.12 -4.28 2.04
CA LEU A 88 -12.44 -5.71 1.99
C LEU A 88 -13.42 -6.15 3.10
N CYS A 89 -13.34 -5.52 4.25
CA CYS A 89 -14.10 -5.91 5.44
C CYS A 89 -14.49 -4.71 6.28
N GLU A 90 -15.41 -4.94 7.22
CA GLU A 90 -15.95 -3.94 8.13
C GLU A 90 -15.11 -3.84 9.40
N TRP A 91 -13.78 -3.85 9.22
CA TRP A 91 -12.84 -3.69 10.33
C TRP A 91 -13.06 -2.35 11.03
N ASP A 92 -13.40 -2.42 12.32
CA ASP A 92 -13.66 -1.23 13.14
C ASP A 92 -12.35 -0.76 13.79
N SER A 93 -11.77 0.31 13.23
CA SER A 93 -10.52 0.90 13.72
C SER A 93 -10.62 1.47 15.14
N ARG A 94 -11.84 1.66 15.66
CA ARG A 94 -12.10 2.21 17.00
C ARG A 94 -12.26 1.12 18.06
N ALA A 95 -12.55 -0.13 17.67
CA ALA A 95 -12.71 -1.27 18.57
C ALA A 95 -11.37 -1.89 19.02
N ARG A 96 -10.55 -1.10 19.73
CA ARG A 96 -9.17 -1.46 20.11
C ARG A 96 -9.06 -2.72 20.96
N ASP A 97 -10.06 -2.98 21.80
CA ASP A 97 -10.23 -4.18 22.61
C ASP A 97 -10.38 -5.45 21.76
N LYS A 98 -10.95 -5.32 20.55
CA LYS A 98 -11.24 -6.44 19.65
C LYS A 98 -10.15 -6.73 18.62
N HIS A 99 -9.23 -5.79 18.38
CA HIS A 99 -8.26 -5.85 17.26
C HIS A 99 -7.38 -7.11 17.25
N TYR A 100 -7.10 -7.69 18.42
CA TYR A 100 -6.24 -8.88 18.55
C TYR A 100 -7.00 -10.15 18.94
N ILE A 101 -8.32 -10.05 19.12
CA ILE A 101 -9.20 -11.16 19.50
C ILE A 101 -10.02 -11.61 18.28
N VAL A 102 -10.54 -10.66 17.52
CA VAL A 102 -11.36 -10.91 16.34
C VAL A 102 -10.48 -11.09 15.12
N CYS A 103 -10.31 -12.33 14.70
CA CYS A 103 -9.55 -12.68 13.49
C CYS A 103 -10.35 -12.45 12.19
N LYS A 104 -11.68 -12.57 12.24
CA LYS A 104 -12.57 -12.47 11.07
C LYS A 104 -13.59 -11.35 11.29
N TRP A 105 -13.44 -10.28 10.55
CA TRP A 105 -14.41 -9.18 10.50
C TRP A 105 -15.41 -9.43 9.37
N PRO A 106 -16.66 -8.93 9.49
CA PRO A 106 -17.65 -9.07 8.43
C PRO A 106 -17.11 -8.59 7.09
N ARG A 107 -17.39 -9.32 6.01
CA ARG A 107 -16.99 -8.91 4.66
C ARG A 107 -17.78 -7.65 4.29
N ARG A 108 -17.12 -6.70 3.62
CA ARG A 108 -17.82 -5.54 3.08
C ARG A 108 -18.50 -5.95 1.78
N GLU A 109 -19.82 -5.92 1.77
CA GLU A 109 -20.60 -6.33 0.60
C GLU A 109 -21.04 -5.18 -0.30
N THR A 110 -21.27 -4.01 0.31
CA THR A 110 -21.79 -2.82 -0.37
C THR A 110 -20.90 -1.60 -0.13
N PHE A 111 -20.94 -0.68 -1.10
CA PHE A 111 -20.29 0.62 -1.05
C PHE A 111 -21.34 1.72 -1.23
N THR A 112 -22.39 1.67 -0.40
CA THR A 112 -23.49 2.65 -0.45
C THR A 112 -23.03 3.95 0.21
N PRO A 113 -23.13 5.11 -0.46
CA PRO A 113 -22.80 6.39 0.14
C PRO A 113 -23.51 6.63 1.48
N SER A 114 -22.83 7.34 2.39
CA SER A 114 -23.26 7.60 3.77
C SER A 114 -23.30 6.38 4.71
N GLN A 115 -22.90 5.18 4.25
CA GLN A 115 -22.76 4.00 5.09
C GLN A 115 -21.30 3.62 5.28
N LYS A 116 -20.94 3.21 6.51
CA LYS A 116 -19.63 2.58 6.82
C LYS A 116 -18.43 3.28 6.16
N ASN A 117 -18.41 4.61 6.29
CA ASN A 117 -17.39 5.54 5.77
C ASN A 117 -17.28 5.64 4.24
N VAL A 118 -18.30 5.26 3.49
CA VAL A 118 -18.40 5.57 2.06
C VAL A 118 -18.97 6.98 1.90
N VAL A 119 -18.30 7.83 1.13
CA VAL A 119 -18.66 9.25 0.91
C VAL A 119 -18.97 9.55 -0.55
N HIS A 120 -18.46 8.75 -1.49
CA HIS A 120 -18.72 8.88 -2.92
C HIS A 120 -19.19 7.54 -3.48
N ASP A 121 -19.82 7.58 -4.65
CA ASP A 121 -20.07 6.35 -5.41
C ASP A 121 -18.75 5.70 -5.84
N PRO A 122 -18.66 4.37 -5.84
CA PRO A 122 -17.48 3.66 -6.28
C PRO A 122 -17.26 3.89 -7.79
N LEU A 123 -16.03 4.24 -8.16
CA LEU A 123 -15.63 4.48 -9.55
C LEU A 123 -15.37 3.18 -10.32
N VAL A 124 -15.27 2.06 -9.60
CA VAL A 124 -15.00 0.74 -10.17
C VAL A 124 -16.08 -0.23 -9.72
N PRO A 125 -16.54 -1.13 -10.60
CA PRO A 125 -17.54 -2.12 -10.24
C PRO A 125 -17.00 -3.09 -9.19
N LYS A 126 -17.90 -3.78 -8.48
CA LYS A 126 -17.52 -4.78 -7.47
C LYS A 126 -16.63 -5.90 -8.04
N SER A 127 -16.86 -6.31 -9.29
CA SER A 127 -15.98 -7.24 -10.03
C SER A 127 -14.58 -6.66 -10.28
N GLY A 128 -14.45 -5.34 -10.40
CA GLY A 128 -13.17 -4.65 -10.48
C GLY A 128 -12.38 -4.70 -9.17
N LEU A 129 -13.06 -4.74 -8.02
CA LEU A 129 -12.42 -4.84 -6.70
C LEU A 129 -11.69 -6.16 -6.48
N GLU A 130 -12.22 -7.25 -7.04
CA GLU A 130 -11.58 -8.56 -7.02
C GLU A 130 -10.32 -8.60 -7.90
N ASN A 131 -10.17 -7.61 -8.79
CA ASN A 131 -9.04 -7.43 -9.70
C ASN A 131 -8.07 -6.32 -9.25
N ILE A 132 -8.19 -5.84 -8.00
CA ILE A 132 -7.23 -4.88 -7.42
C ILE A 132 -6.02 -5.62 -6.85
N TYR A 133 -4.84 -5.26 -7.34
CA TYR A 133 -3.56 -5.65 -6.80
C TYR A 133 -2.98 -4.55 -5.93
N LEU A 134 -2.60 -4.90 -4.70
CA LEU A 134 -1.82 -4.02 -3.84
C LEU A 134 -0.33 -4.29 -4.07
N PRO A 135 0.46 -3.29 -4.47
CA PRO A 135 1.90 -3.48 -4.64
C PRO A 135 2.53 -3.84 -3.29
N SER A 136 3.15 -5.03 -3.23
CA SER A 136 3.75 -5.58 -2.00
C SER A 136 4.76 -4.62 -1.35
N LEU A 137 5.43 -3.81 -2.16
CA LEU A 137 6.38 -2.81 -1.73
C LEU A 137 5.75 -1.74 -0.81
N TYR A 138 4.55 -1.22 -1.14
CA TYR A 138 3.86 -0.22 -0.31
C TYR A 138 3.46 -0.79 1.06
N ILE A 139 3.03 -2.05 1.10
CA ILE A 139 2.69 -2.73 2.36
C ILE A 139 3.96 -2.90 3.22
N LYS A 140 5.07 -3.33 2.62
CA LYS A 140 6.37 -3.45 3.30
C LYS A 140 6.84 -2.11 3.85
N PHE A 141 6.66 -1.01 3.10
CA PHE A 141 6.95 0.35 3.56
C PHE A 141 6.11 0.76 4.77
N GLY A 142 4.81 0.43 4.78
CA GLY A 142 3.94 0.70 5.91
C GLY A 142 4.40 -0.03 7.18
N LEU A 143 4.71 -1.32 7.06
CA LEU A 143 5.10 -2.17 8.18
C LEU A 143 6.45 -1.77 8.79
N ILE A 144 7.49 -1.49 7.98
CA ILE A 144 8.78 -1.03 8.54
C ILE A 144 8.64 0.30 9.28
N LYS A 145 7.79 1.21 8.79
CA LYS A 145 7.52 2.48 9.47
C LYS A 145 6.90 2.25 10.83
N GLN A 146 6.00 1.28 10.96
CA GLN A 146 5.41 0.90 12.25
C GLN A 146 6.44 0.22 13.17
N PHE A 147 7.28 -0.65 12.63
CA PHE A 147 8.37 -1.28 13.37
C PHE A 147 9.31 -0.23 13.97
N VAL A 148 9.88 0.65 13.13
CA VAL A 148 10.80 1.72 13.58
C VAL A 148 10.09 2.74 14.49
N LYS A 149 8.78 2.96 14.31
CA LYS A 149 7.96 3.76 15.24
C LYS A 149 8.00 3.17 16.64
N ALA A 150 7.79 1.87 16.76
CA ALA A 150 7.69 1.15 18.03
C ALA A 150 9.05 0.85 18.69
N MET A 151 10.16 0.92 17.95
CA MET A 151 11.51 0.72 18.50
C MET A 151 11.84 1.74 19.60
N ALA A 152 12.63 1.29 20.58
CA ALA A 152 13.18 2.14 21.63
C ALA A 152 14.15 3.16 21.02
N LYS A 153 13.89 4.46 21.21
CA LYS A 153 14.64 5.54 20.54
C LYS A 153 16.09 5.69 21.04
N THR A 154 16.35 5.22 22.25
CA THR A 154 17.67 5.15 22.88
C THR A 154 18.27 3.75 22.83
N GLY A 155 17.57 2.78 22.24
CA GLY A 155 18.04 1.39 22.17
C GLY A 155 19.09 1.18 21.07
N ASP A 156 19.91 0.14 21.25
CA ASP A 156 21.00 -0.22 20.34
C ASP A 156 20.52 -0.43 18.90
N GLY A 157 19.34 -1.01 18.71
CA GLY A 157 18.74 -1.20 17.39
C GLY A 157 18.48 0.13 16.67
N PHE A 158 18.01 1.16 17.37
CA PHE A 158 17.78 2.48 16.78
C PHE A 158 19.10 3.20 16.51
N ASN A 159 20.09 3.05 17.39
CA ASN A 159 21.44 3.57 17.19
C ASN A 159 22.13 2.91 15.98
N PHE A 160 21.94 1.60 15.80
CA PHE A 160 22.43 0.88 14.62
C PHE A 160 21.82 1.45 13.33
N LEU A 161 20.55 1.85 13.32
CA LEU A 161 19.97 2.51 12.14
C LEU A 161 20.66 3.83 11.81
N LYS A 162 21.09 4.60 12.83
CA LYS A 162 21.85 5.84 12.62
C LYS A 162 23.23 5.56 12.02
N THR A 163 23.94 4.55 12.51
CA THR A 163 25.28 4.20 12.03
C THR A 163 25.25 3.54 10.65
N LYS A 164 24.25 2.69 10.37
CA LYS A 164 24.06 2.02 9.08
C LYS A 164 23.70 3.00 7.96
N PHE A 165 22.92 4.02 8.28
CA PHE A 165 22.47 5.03 7.33
C PHE A 165 22.96 6.43 7.74
N PRO A 166 24.28 6.70 7.71
CA PRO A 166 24.84 7.95 8.20
C PRO A 166 24.38 9.16 7.37
N ARG A 167 23.96 8.93 6.11
CA ARG A 167 23.37 9.95 5.23
C ARG A 167 21.93 10.32 5.60
N LEU A 168 21.26 9.54 6.45
CA LEU A 168 19.96 9.90 7.00
C LEU A 168 20.15 10.69 8.28
N SER A 169 19.62 11.91 8.32
CA SER A 169 19.57 12.65 9.57
C SER A 169 18.71 11.91 10.60
N GLU A 170 19.01 12.10 11.88
CA GLU A 170 18.19 11.54 12.96
C GLU A 170 16.72 11.94 12.83
N ALA A 171 16.45 13.15 12.35
CA ALA A 171 15.11 13.61 12.03
C ALA A 171 14.44 12.77 10.93
N LYS A 172 15.15 12.35 9.87
CA LYS A 172 14.61 11.47 8.82
C LYS A 172 14.34 10.05 9.35
N ILE A 173 15.21 9.52 10.22
CA ILE A 173 15.01 8.22 10.87
C ILE A 173 13.81 8.28 11.84
N LYS A 174 13.70 9.34 12.65
CA LYS A 174 12.54 9.59 13.53
C LYS A 174 11.25 9.80 12.74
N LYS A 175 11.32 10.51 11.60
CA LYS A 175 10.22 10.70 10.63
C LYS A 175 9.96 9.45 9.78
N ARG A 176 10.78 8.39 9.94
CA ARG A 176 10.62 7.06 9.31
C ARG A 176 10.60 7.13 7.79
N ILE A 177 11.47 7.98 7.25
CA ILE A 177 11.64 8.16 5.80
C ILE A 177 12.73 7.18 5.35
N PHE A 178 12.31 5.97 4.99
CA PHE A 178 13.16 4.96 4.38
C PHE A 178 12.82 4.81 2.91
N VAL A 179 13.85 4.65 2.07
CA VAL A 179 13.67 4.25 0.66
C VAL A 179 13.74 2.72 0.53
N GLY A 180 13.18 2.17 -0.55
CA GLY A 180 13.05 0.71 -0.73
C GLY A 180 14.37 -0.04 -0.59
N LEU A 181 15.45 0.53 -1.15
CA LEU A 181 16.79 -0.04 -1.07
C LEU A 181 17.31 -0.17 0.37
N GLN A 182 17.00 0.79 1.26
CA GLN A 182 17.45 0.74 2.66
C GLN A 182 16.76 -0.38 3.43
N ILE A 183 15.50 -0.65 3.15
CA ILE A 183 14.75 -1.76 3.76
C ILE A 183 15.33 -3.09 3.31
N ILE A 184 15.61 -3.22 2.01
CA ILE A 184 16.25 -4.41 1.45
C ILE A 184 17.63 -4.63 2.09
N GLN A 185 18.40 -3.56 2.31
CA GLN A 185 19.67 -3.64 3.01
C GLN A 185 19.52 -4.10 4.47
N LEU A 186 18.51 -3.61 5.19
CA LEU A 186 18.22 -4.08 6.56
C LEU A 186 17.86 -5.55 6.62
N PHE A 187 17.02 -6.04 5.69
CA PHE A 187 16.67 -7.46 5.61
C PHE A 187 17.85 -8.38 5.31
N LYS A 188 18.90 -7.87 4.66
CA LYS A 188 20.12 -8.64 4.36
C LYS A 188 21.16 -8.57 5.47
N ASP A 189 21.01 -7.63 6.41
CA ASP A 189 22.02 -7.37 7.43
C ASP A 189 21.73 -8.20 8.69
N SER A 190 22.43 -9.32 8.81
CA SER A 190 22.34 -10.18 9.99
C SER A 190 22.82 -9.50 11.28
N MET A 191 23.62 -8.42 11.21
CA MET A 191 24.04 -7.66 12.38
C MET A 191 22.90 -6.82 12.95
N PHE A 192 21.93 -6.40 12.13
CA PHE A 192 20.81 -5.61 12.63
C PHE A 192 20.07 -6.33 13.77
N MET A 193 19.80 -7.62 13.56
CA MET A 193 19.14 -8.50 14.53
C MET A 193 19.89 -8.66 15.85
N LYS A 194 21.21 -8.47 15.87
CA LYS A 194 22.03 -8.54 17.09
C LYS A 194 21.86 -7.31 17.98
N HIS A 195 21.47 -6.18 17.41
CA HIS A 195 21.26 -4.91 18.12
C HIS A 195 19.81 -4.74 18.60
N LEU A 196 18.89 -5.63 18.21
CA LEU A 196 17.51 -5.59 18.64
C LEU A 196 17.34 -6.20 20.03
N ASN A 197 16.55 -5.55 20.89
CA ASN A 197 16.14 -6.18 22.14
C ASN A 197 15.17 -7.36 21.90
N SER A 198 14.88 -8.15 22.93
CA SER A 198 14.06 -9.37 22.82
C SER A 198 12.67 -9.13 22.20
N LYS A 199 12.02 -8.00 22.49
CA LYS A 199 10.70 -7.65 21.94
C LYS A 199 10.81 -7.23 20.48
N GLU A 200 11.76 -6.37 20.15
CA GLU A 200 12.04 -5.92 18.79
C GLU A 200 12.45 -7.08 17.89
N LYS A 201 13.29 -7.99 18.38
CA LYS A 201 13.74 -9.18 17.65
C LYS A 201 12.57 -10.09 17.28
N ARG A 202 11.64 -10.34 18.20
CA ARG A 202 10.41 -11.10 17.91
C ARG A 202 9.54 -10.40 16.86
N ALA A 203 9.36 -9.09 17.00
CA ALA A 203 8.60 -8.30 16.02
C ALA A 203 9.26 -8.28 14.64
N TRP A 204 10.60 -8.24 14.57
CA TRP A 204 11.36 -8.29 13.32
C TRP A 204 11.21 -9.64 12.63
N LEU A 205 11.35 -10.75 13.36
CA LEU A 205 11.15 -12.09 12.81
C LEU A 205 9.72 -12.28 12.28
N ALA A 206 8.72 -11.76 12.99
CA ALA A 206 7.34 -11.77 12.49
C ALA A 206 7.20 -10.96 11.20
N PHE A 207 7.80 -9.76 11.15
CA PHE A 207 7.81 -8.91 9.97
C PHE A 207 8.51 -9.56 8.76
N GLU A 208 9.67 -10.20 8.96
CA GLU A 208 10.38 -11.00 7.95
C GLU A 208 9.51 -12.13 7.42
N ASN A 209 8.86 -12.88 8.32
CA ASN A 209 7.95 -13.95 7.92
C ASN A 209 6.80 -13.43 7.04
N VAL A 210 6.19 -12.30 7.39
CA VAL A 210 5.16 -11.67 6.54
C VAL A 210 5.74 -11.27 5.19
N CYS A 211 6.93 -10.67 5.16
CA CYS A 211 7.55 -10.21 3.93
C CYS A 211 7.95 -11.33 2.97
N VAL A 212 8.37 -12.48 3.50
CA VAL A 212 8.86 -13.62 2.73
C VAL A 212 7.74 -14.60 2.38
N LYS A 213 6.84 -14.91 3.33
CA LYS A 213 5.81 -15.95 3.17
C LYS A 213 4.50 -15.41 2.61
N PHE A 214 4.12 -14.17 2.94
CA PHE A 214 2.85 -13.58 2.50
C PHE A 214 3.06 -12.57 1.37
N LEU A 215 3.99 -11.64 1.51
CA LEU A 215 4.30 -10.60 0.51
C LEU A 215 5.49 -10.96 -0.40
N GLY A 216 5.94 -12.21 -0.35
CA GLY A 216 7.06 -12.71 -1.15
C GLY A 216 6.59 -13.32 -2.47
N ASN A 217 7.52 -13.58 -3.38
CA ASN A 217 7.22 -14.14 -4.70
C ASN A 217 7.00 -15.66 -4.69
N LYS A 218 6.89 -16.28 -3.51
CA LYS A 218 6.62 -17.72 -3.38
C LYS A 218 5.16 -17.98 -3.75
N LYS A 219 4.90 -18.32 -5.00
CA LYS A 219 3.62 -18.89 -5.42
C LYS A 219 3.49 -20.25 -4.71
N LYS A 220 2.36 -20.51 -4.04
CA LYS A 220 2.02 -21.89 -3.68
C LYS A 220 1.94 -22.67 -5.01
N LYS A 221 2.73 -23.74 -5.11
CA LYS A 221 2.50 -24.77 -6.14
C LYS A 221 1.15 -25.42 -5.86
#